data_AF-A0A136KT57-F1
#
_entry.id   AF-A0A136KT57-F1
#
_cell.length_a   1.000
_cell.length_b   1.000
_cell.length_c   1.000
_cell.angle_alpha   90.00
_cell.angle_beta   90.00
_cell.angle_gamma   90.00
#
_symmetry.space_group_name_H-M   'P 1'
#
loop_
_entity.id
_entity.type
_entity.pdbx_description
1 polymer ?
#
loop_
_entity_poly.entity_id
_entity_poly.type
_entity_poly.pdbx_seq_one_letter_code
_entity_poly.pdbx_strand_id
1 'polypeptide(L)'
;MTFSKKIIVKKLPKFEADLYANLSLADLVVFAMSYLEERGVEATTEEIVSISFRLFPHKFGMKQFPRWPDSALVIRRLNDAREKKFVKGNPNDGFALTFKGKQVAKRISKQLGIKKKAVAKKKKQKPVALVLSKKTLRRRYRKPIQKKAVKKPATKKVGHALSVTKTDKAKKSRLQTRPTKKVGHALSVTKKRGLPIRATKDSVKKKVEVQKQVEVRQEAVKVVKNEAVASVSKEEKIKAGRVIHQVERSDAFKLYKKNGKQAKISEFDFRNMLFATMESSSETLSRNVVLFKKYANIESRNDVVVFLNFCEEFFAKLLKKTK
;
A
#
# COMPACT_ATOMS: atom_id res chain seq x y z
N MET A 1 -26.74 6.45 -3.24
CA MET A 1 -26.27 5.64 -4.38
C MET A 1 -26.13 6.53 -5.60
N THR A 2 -24.94 6.69 -6.14
CA THR A 2 -24.73 7.38 -7.43
C THR A 2 -25.03 6.42 -8.56
N PHE A 3 -26.00 6.75 -9.42
CA PHE A 3 -26.29 5.95 -10.61
C PHE A 3 -25.17 6.14 -11.64
N SER A 4 -24.21 5.20 -11.69
CA SER A 4 -23.13 5.21 -12.67
C SER A 4 -23.72 5.19 -14.09
N LYS A 5 -23.27 6.12 -14.95
CA LYS A 5 -23.81 6.31 -16.30
C LYS A 5 -23.45 5.13 -17.19
N LYS A 6 -24.41 4.21 -17.40
CA LYS A 6 -24.23 3.05 -18.29
C LYS A 6 -23.98 3.48 -19.74
N ILE A 7 -23.05 2.80 -20.42
CA ILE A 7 -22.67 3.12 -21.79
C ILE A 7 -23.74 2.65 -22.78
N ILE A 8 -24.33 3.59 -23.53
CA ILE A 8 -25.23 3.27 -24.64
C ILE A 8 -24.42 2.64 -25.79
N VAL A 9 -24.62 1.33 -26.00
CA VAL A 9 -23.86 0.49 -26.94
C VAL A 9 -23.96 0.95 -28.40
N LYS A 10 -25.14 1.47 -28.80
CA LYS A 10 -25.48 1.83 -30.20
C LYS A 10 -24.63 2.95 -30.83
N LYS A 11 -23.74 3.61 -30.07
CA LYS A 11 -22.94 4.76 -30.54
C LYS A 11 -21.42 4.54 -30.37
N LEU A 12 -20.94 3.31 -30.57
CA LEU A 12 -19.51 2.99 -30.49
C LEU A 12 -18.87 2.93 -31.89
N PRO A 13 -17.65 3.46 -32.09
CA PRO A 13 -16.91 3.28 -33.32
C PRO A 13 -16.52 1.80 -33.45
N LYS A 14 -16.62 1.27 -34.68
CA LYS A 14 -16.05 -0.02 -35.05
C LYS A 14 -14.69 0.22 -35.72
N PHE A 15 -13.75 -0.70 -35.52
CA PHE A 15 -12.43 -0.67 -36.15
C PHE A 15 -12.18 -2.00 -36.86
N GLU A 16 -11.57 -1.93 -38.04
CA GLU A 16 -11.12 -3.12 -38.76
C GLU A 16 -9.95 -3.81 -38.05
N ALA A 17 -9.90 -5.14 -38.14
CA ALA A 17 -8.97 -5.98 -37.41
C ALA A 17 -7.50 -5.57 -37.63
N ASP A 18 -7.14 -5.26 -38.88
CA ASP A 18 -5.77 -4.99 -39.31
C ASP A 18 -5.18 -3.75 -38.64
N LEU A 19 -6.00 -2.72 -38.39
CA LEU A 19 -5.58 -1.46 -37.78
C LEU A 19 -5.05 -1.65 -36.35
N TYR A 20 -5.59 -2.64 -35.63
CA TYR A 20 -5.17 -2.96 -34.26
C TYR A 20 -4.45 -4.32 -34.14
N ALA A 21 -4.24 -5.03 -35.25
CA ALA A 21 -3.48 -6.28 -35.29
C ALA A 21 -2.05 -6.10 -34.78
N ASN A 22 -1.42 -4.98 -35.16
CA ASN A 22 -0.02 -4.63 -34.87
C ASN A 22 0.16 -3.85 -33.54
N LEU A 23 -0.92 -3.58 -32.80
CA LEU A 23 -0.86 -2.80 -31.56
C LEU A 23 -0.73 -3.69 -30.32
N SER A 24 0.02 -3.20 -29.34
CA SER A 24 0.17 -3.83 -28.02
C SER A 24 -1.18 -3.89 -27.30
N LEU A 25 -1.53 -5.05 -26.71
CA LEU A 25 -2.79 -5.23 -25.98
C LEU A 25 -2.93 -4.25 -24.80
N ALA A 26 -1.84 -3.99 -24.08
CA ALA A 26 -1.85 -3.03 -22.96
C ALA A 26 -2.09 -1.58 -23.44
N ASP A 27 -1.63 -1.26 -24.66
CA ASP A 27 -1.84 0.04 -25.29
C ASP A 27 -3.31 0.18 -25.73
N LEU A 28 -3.92 -0.87 -26.30
CA LEU A 28 -5.35 -0.90 -26.62
C LEU A 28 -6.24 -0.71 -25.37
N VAL A 29 -5.90 -1.34 -24.23
CA VAL A 29 -6.61 -1.12 -22.95
C VAL A 29 -6.49 0.35 -22.49
N VAL A 30 -5.30 0.95 -22.60
CA VAL A 30 -5.06 2.37 -22.28
C VAL A 30 -5.88 3.31 -23.17
N PHE A 31 -6.02 2.99 -24.46
CA PHE A 31 -6.92 3.73 -25.35
C PHE A 31 -8.39 3.55 -24.95
N ALA A 32 -8.82 2.32 -24.67
CA ALA A 32 -10.20 2.01 -24.30
C ALA A 32 -10.63 2.70 -22.99
N MET A 33 -9.73 2.77 -21.99
CA MET A 33 -9.91 3.60 -20.79
C MET A 33 -10.05 5.09 -21.11
N SER A 34 -9.30 5.63 -22.08
CA SER A 34 -9.41 7.05 -22.43
C SER A 34 -10.77 7.40 -23.03
N TYR A 35 -11.40 6.41 -23.66
CA TYR A 35 -12.75 6.52 -24.20
C TYR A 35 -13.83 6.54 -23.09
N LEU A 36 -13.62 5.82 -21.99
CA LEU A 36 -14.47 5.89 -20.79
C LEU A 36 -14.37 7.28 -20.13
N GLU A 37 -13.15 7.78 -19.93
CA GLU A 37 -12.92 9.12 -19.37
C GLU A 37 -13.56 10.23 -20.24
N GLU A 38 -13.46 10.14 -21.57
CA GLU A 38 -14.07 11.12 -22.50
C GLU A 38 -15.61 11.11 -22.45
N ARG A 39 -16.23 10.01 -22.00
CA ARG A 39 -17.69 9.92 -21.76
C ARG A 39 -18.10 10.23 -20.31
N GLY A 40 -17.16 10.42 -19.40
CA GLY A 40 -17.43 10.62 -17.98
C GLY A 40 -18.05 9.38 -17.31
N VAL A 41 -17.60 8.19 -17.71
CA VAL A 41 -17.96 6.92 -17.08
C VAL A 41 -16.80 6.46 -16.20
N GLU A 42 -17.10 5.94 -15.02
CA GLU A 42 -16.12 5.40 -14.09
C GLU A 42 -15.46 4.16 -14.70
N ALA A 43 -14.13 4.15 -14.79
CA ALA A 43 -13.39 3.03 -15.37
C ALA A 43 -13.20 1.91 -14.34
N THR A 44 -14.29 1.19 -14.05
CA THR A 44 -14.28 -0.06 -13.30
C THR A 44 -13.71 -1.19 -14.16
N THR A 45 -13.27 -2.30 -13.55
CA THR A 45 -12.74 -3.46 -14.28
C THR A 45 -13.74 -3.99 -15.31
N GLU A 46 -15.02 -4.10 -14.93
CA GLU A 46 -16.10 -4.59 -15.79
C GLU A 46 -16.32 -3.68 -17.01
N GLU A 47 -16.37 -2.36 -16.82
CA GLU A 47 -16.54 -1.43 -17.95
C GLU A 47 -15.30 -1.38 -18.83
N ILE A 48 -14.09 -1.55 -18.28
CA ILE A 48 -12.85 -1.70 -19.07
C ILE A 48 -12.89 -2.98 -19.92
N VAL A 49 -13.37 -4.10 -19.39
CA VAL A 49 -13.58 -5.34 -20.17
C VAL A 49 -14.64 -5.13 -21.25
N SER A 50 -15.79 -4.56 -20.87
CA SER A 50 -16.93 -4.30 -21.78
C SER A 50 -16.51 -3.44 -22.98
N ILE A 51 -15.77 -2.35 -22.73
CA ILE A 51 -15.35 -1.43 -23.79
C ILE A 51 -14.19 -1.99 -24.62
N SER A 52 -13.22 -2.67 -24.01
CA SER A 52 -12.07 -3.24 -24.74
C SER A 52 -12.53 -4.30 -25.75
N PHE A 53 -13.45 -5.17 -25.34
CA PHE A 53 -14.05 -6.17 -26.23
C PHE A 53 -14.92 -5.55 -27.33
N ARG A 54 -15.75 -4.55 -27.01
CA ARG A 54 -16.61 -3.88 -28.01
C ARG A 54 -15.82 -3.09 -29.06
N LEU A 55 -14.66 -2.54 -28.71
CA LEU A 55 -13.81 -1.80 -29.65
C LEU A 55 -12.88 -2.72 -30.45
N PHE A 56 -12.37 -3.81 -29.85
CA PHE A 56 -11.34 -4.68 -30.45
C PHE A 56 -11.66 -6.18 -30.24
N PRO A 57 -12.79 -6.69 -30.77
CA PRO A 57 -13.29 -8.03 -30.44
C PRO A 57 -12.31 -9.15 -30.82
N HIS A 58 -11.56 -9.02 -31.92
CA HIS A 58 -10.60 -10.04 -32.35
C HIS A 58 -9.39 -10.20 -31.38
N LYS A 59 -9.05 -9.17 -30.59
CA LYS A 59 -7.90 -9.22 -29.65
C LYS A 59 -8.29 -9.52 -28.20
N PHE A 60 -9.53 -9.24 -27.81
CA PHE A 60 -10.04 -9.47 -26.44
C PHE A 60 -11.20 -10.47 -26.37
N GLY A 61 -11.56 -11.14 -27.46
CA GLY A 61 -12.47 -12.28 -27.46
C GLY A 61 -11.75 -13.59 -27.11
N MET A 62 -12.49 -14.56 -26.56
CA MET A 62 -11.96 -15.90 -26.32
C MET A 62 -11.72 -16.65 -27.65
N LYS A 63 -10.61 -17.40 -27.76
CA LYS A 63 -10.21 -18.08 -29.01
C LYS A 63 -11.29 -19.01 -29.59
N GLN A 64 -11.93 -19.82 -28.76
CA GLN A 64 -13.01 -20.75 -29.16
C GLN A 64 -14.39 -20.08 -29.17
N PHE A 65 -14.53 -18.91 -28.54
CA PHE A 65 -15.81 -18.25 -28.33
C PHE A 65 -15.69 -16.73 -28.62
N PRO A 66 -15.46 -16.30 -29.89
CA PRO A 66 -15.14 -14.92 -30.21
C PRO A 66 -16.23 -13.89 -29.85
N ARG A 67 -17.46 -14.35 -29.61
CA ARG A 67 -18.60 -13.54 -29.14
C ARG A 67 -18.48 -13.11 -27.67
N TRP A 68 -17.57 -13.71 -26.90
CA TRP A 68 -17.44 -13.52 -25.46
C TRP A 68 -16.08 -12.89 -25.08
N PRO A 69 -16.05 -11.92 -24.15
CA PRO A 69 -14.82 -11.25 -23.73
C PRO A 69 -13.93 -12.14 -22.85
N ASP A 70 -12.62 -12.15 -23.12
CA ASP A 70 -11.59 -12.68 -22.23
C ASP A 70 -11.24 -11.63 -21.16
N SER A 71 -11.98 -11.67 -20.05
CA SER A 71 -11.78 -10.76 -18.91
C SER A 71 -10.41 -10.94 -18.24
N ALA A 72 -9.90 -12.18 -18.17
CA ALA A 72 -8.62 -12.49 -17.57
C ALA A 72 -7.46 -11.88 -18.37
N LEU A 73 -7.52 -11.92 -19.70
CA LEU A 73 -6.57 -11.24 -20.58
C LEU A 73 -6.59 -9.72 -20.35
N VAL A 74 -7.76 -9.09 -20.34
CA VAL A 74 -7.88 -7.64 -20.10
C VAL A 74 -7.28 -7.26 -18.74
N ILE A 75 -7.58 -8.01 -17.67
CA ILE A 75 -7.04 -7.76 -16.32
C ILE A 75 -5.51 -7.88 -16.28
N ARG A 76 -4.94 -8.90 -16.94
CA ARG A 76 -3.47 -9.04 -17.06
C ARG A 76 -2.87 -7.82 -17.77
N ARG A 77 -3.45 -7.38 -18.90
CA ARG A 77 -2.95 -6.23 -19.67
C ARG A 77 -3.18 -4.88 -19.00
N LEU A 78 -4.20 -4.76 -18.14
CA LEU A 78 -4.39 -3.62 -17.26
C LEU A 78 -3.30 -3.52 -16.18
N ASN A 79 -2.86 -4.67 -15.63
CA ASN A 79 -1.70 -4.71 -14.74
C ASN A 79 -0.40 -4.35 -15.46
N ASP A 80 -0.14 -4.88 -16.67
CA ASP A 80 1.01 -4.46 -17.50
C ASP A 80 1.05 -2.92 -17.70
N ALA A 81 -0.11 -2.30 -17.94
CA ALA A 81 -0.24 -0.85 -18.11
C ALA A 81 -0.04 -0.06 -16.81
N ARG A 82 -0.36 -0.66 -15.65
CA ARG A 82 -0.13 -0.11 -14.31
C ARG A 82 1.35 -0.17 -13.92
N GLU A 83 2.05 -1.27 -14.22
CA GLU A 83 3.51 -1.38 -14.06
C GLU A 83 4.27 -0.36 -14.91
N LYS A 84 3.83 -0.15 -16.16
CA LYS A 84 4.33 0.90 -17.06
C LYS A 84 3.95 2.33 -16.63
N LYS A 85 3.19 2.49 -15.54
CA LYS A 85 2.70 3.77 -14.99
C LYS A 85 1.82 4.55 -15.98
N PHE A 86 1.13 3.88 -16.88
CA PHE A 86 0.12 4.47 -17.77
C PHE A 86 -1.23 4.65 -17.05
N VAL A 87 -1.54 3.71 -16.15
CA VAL A 87 -2.78 3.68 -15.34
C VAL A 87 -2.43 3.78 -13.85
N LYS A 88 -3.30 4.42 -13.07
CA LYS A 88 -3.33 4.40 -11.61
C LYS A 88 -4.73 4.00 -11.11
N GLY A 89 -4.83 3.56 -9.86
CA GLY A 89 -6.10 3.15 -9.24
C GLY A 89 -6.12 1.69 -8.81
N ASN A 90 -7.28 1.27 -8.32
CA ASN A 90 -7.56 -0.06 -7.75
C ASN A 90 -8.93 -0.56 -8.28
N PRO A 91 -9.23 -1.87 -8.21
CA PRO A 91 -10.55 -2.38 -8.59
C PRO A 91 -11.72 -1.72 -7.84
N ASN A 92 -11.53 -1.39 -6.55
CA ASN A 92 -12.57 -0.80 -5.70
C ASN A 92 -12.80 0.70 -5.95
N ASP A 93 -11.71 1.45 -6.16
CA ASP A 93 -11.74 2.91 -6.36
C ASP A 93 -11.92 3.31 -7.84
N GLY A 94 -11.94 2.31 -8.73
CA GLY A 94 -11.80 2.49 -10.18
C GLY A 94 -10.38 2.85 -10.61
N PHE A 95 -10.19 2.92 -11.93
CA PHE A 95 -8.92 3.24 -12.56
C PHE A 95 -8.97 4.62 -13.25
N ALA A 96 -7.81 5.26 -13.36
CA ALA A 96 -7.65 6.56 -14.02
C ALA A 96 -6.33 6.63 -14.79
N LEU A 97 -6.34 7.31 -15.94
CA LEU A 97 -5.14 7.47 -16.76
C LEU A 97 -4.18 8.52 -16.20
N THR A 98 -2.90 8.16 -16.18
CA THR A 98 -1.82 9.12 -15.91
C THR A 98 -1.58 10.02 -17.13
N PHE A 99 -0.81 11.08 -16.96
CA PHE A 99 -0.39 11.93 -18.09
C PHE A 99 0.31 11.13 -19.21
N LYS A 100 1.14 10.13 -18.85
CA LYS A 100 1.78 9.22 -19.81
C LYS A 100 0.75 8.36 -20.54
N GLY A 101 -0.20 7.76 -19.81
CA GLY A 101 -1.30 7.00 -20.43
C GLY A 101 -2.11 7.86 -21.42
N LYS A 102 -2.38 9.12 -21.10
CA LYS A 102 -3.08 10.07 -21.99
C LYS A 102 -2.26 10.44 -23.23
N GLN A 103 -0.93 10.42 -23.18
CA GLN A 103 -0.09 10.58 -24.38
C GLN A 103 -0.10 9.32 -25.26
N VAL A 104 -0.02 8.14 -24.65
CA VAL A 104 -0.10 6.84 -25.35
C VAL A 104 -1.45 6.68 -26.05
N ALA A 105 -2.56 6.92 -25.34
CA ALA A 105 -3.91 6.91 -25.92
C ALA A 105 -4.07 7.89 -27.11
N LYS A 106 -3.43 9.07 -27.05
CA LYS A 106 -3.41 10.02 -28.19
C LYS A 106 -2.63 9.47 -29.39
N ARG A 107 -1.49 8.81 -29.18
CA ARG A 107 -0.72 8.16 -30.26
C ARG A 107 -1.56 7.09 -30.96
N ILE A 108 -2.18 6.21 -30.17
CA ILE A 108 -3.03 5.12 -30.67
C ILE A 108 -4.25 5.67 -31.42
N SER A 109 -4.89 6.72 -30.91
CA SER A 109 -6.03 7.35 -31.61
C SER A 109 -5.66 7.85 -33.01
N LYS A 110 -4.40 8.25 -33.26
CA LYS A 110 -3.91 8.59 -34.59
C LYS A 110 -3.69 7.35 -35.46
N GLN A 111 -3.12 6.28 -34.89
CA GLN A 111 -2.89 5.00 -35.60
C GLN A 111 -4.21 4.34 -36.02
N LEU A 112 -5.26 4.43 -35.18
CA LEU A 112 -6.62 3.97 -35.49
C LEU A 112 -7.39 4.92 -36.44
N GLY A 113 -6.74 5.92 -37.05
CA GLY A 113 -7.37 6.86 -37.99
C GLY A 113 -8.39 7.82 -37.37
N ILE A 114 -8.56 7.84 -36.03
CA ILE A 114 -9.54 8.66 -35.34
C ILE A 114 -9.07 10.12 -35.34
N LYS A 115 -9.49 10.86 -36.37
CA LYS A 115 -9.47 12.33 -36.37
C LYS A 115 -10.33 12.82 -35.21
N LYS A 116 -9.73 13.00 -34.02
CA LYS A 116 -10.43 13.60 -32.87
C LYS A 116 -11.02 14.92 -33.34
N LYS A 117 -12.35 15.04 -33.37
CA LYS A 117 -13.02 16.32 -33.57
C LYS A 117 -12.36 17.30 -32.61
N ALA A 118 -11.74 18.34 -33.16
CA ALA A 118 -11.02 19.32 -32.36
C ALA A 118 -12.05 19.89 -31.39
N VAL A 119 -11.98 19.48 -30.12
CA VAL A 119 -12.91 19.93 -29.08
C VAL A 119 -12.77 21.44 -29.10
N ALA A 120 -13.81 22.11 -29.62
CA ALA A 120 -13.78 23.54 -29.88
C ALA A 120 -13.29 24.17 -28.59
N LYS A 121 -12.08 24.76 -28.62
CA LYS A 121 -11.45 25.30 -27.42
C LYS A 121 -12.46 26.30 -26.90
N LYS A 122 -13.24 25.94 -25.87
CA LYS A 122 -14.15 26.88 -25.19
C LYS A 122 -13.25 28.05 -24.90
N LYS A 123 -13.45 29.17 -25.62
CA LYS A 123 -12.55 30.33 -25.54
C LYS A 123 -12.45 30.56 -24.06
N LYS A 124 -11.26 30.36 -23.47
CA LYS A 124 -11.06 30.64 -22.05
C LYS A 124 -11.49 32.08 -21.96
N GLN A 125 -12.68 32.33 -21.40
CA GLN A 125 -13.09 33.68 -21.08
C GLN A 125 -11.92 34.14 -20.24
N LYS A 126 -11.15 35.11 -20.77
CA LYS A 126 -10.08 35.73 -19.98
C LYS A 126 -10.79 36.07 -18.68
N PRO A 127 -10.35 35.57 -17.51
CA PRO A 127 -11.01 35.93 -16.28
C PRO A 127 -11.11 37.43 -16.34
N VAL A 128 -12.35 37.96 -16.22
CA VAL A 128 -12.57 39.40 -16.34
C VAL A 128 -11.84 39.98 -15.14
N ALA A 129 -10.57 40.31 -15.38
CA ALA A 129 -9.77 41.05 -14.46
C ALA A 129 -10.60 42.30 -14.27
N LEU A 130 -11.11 42.48 -13.06
CA LEU A 130 -11.66 43.75 -12.63
C LEU A 130 -10.58 44.77 -12.95
N VAL A 131 -10.78 45.48 -14.06
CA VAL A 131 -10.01 46.67 -14.40
C VAL A 131 -10.51 47.74 -13.45
N LEU A 132 -10.12 47.59 -12.18
CA LEU A 132 -10.00 48.69 -11.23
C LEU A 132 -8.95 49.62 -11.83
N SER A 133 -9.43 50.47 -12.73
CA SER A 133 -8.60 51.46 -13.39
C SER A 133 -7.97 52.31 -12.29
N LYS A 134 -6.66 52.58 -12.42
CA LYS A 134 -5.92 53.37 -11.41
C LYS A 134 -6.40 54.82 -11.29
N LYS A 135 -7.47 55.22 -11.99
CA LYS A 135 -8.07 56.57 -11.98
C LYS A 135 -9.09 56.79 -10.85
N THR A 136 -9.65 55.75 -10.20
CA THR A 136 -10.63 55.94 -9.10
C THR A 136 -10.04 55.93 -7.69
N LEU A 137 -8.75 55.58 -7.51
CA LEU A 137 -8.09 55.56 -6.19
C LEU A 137 -7.45 56.89 -5.76
N ARG A 138 -7.89 58.02 -6.35
CA ARG A 138 -7.37 59.38 -6.08
C ARG A 138 -8.47 60.40 -5.72
N ARG A 139 -9.45 60.03 -4.89
CA ARG A 139 -10.31 61.02 -4.19
C ARG A 139 -11.07 60.39 -3.01
N ARG A 140 -10.46 60.43 -1.81
CA ARG A 140 -11.15 60.62 -0.51
C ARG A 140 -10.14 61.04 0.56
N TYR A 141 -9.90 62.35 0.54
CA TYR A 141 -9.69 63.24 1.68
C TYR A 141 -9.18 62.63 3.01
N ARG A 142 -7.98 63.07 3.40
CA ARG A 142 -7.58 63.13 4.81
C ARG A 142 -8.59 63.99 5.58
N LYS A 143 -9.15 63.49 6.68
CA LYS A 143 -9.49 64.36 7.84
C LYS A 143 -8.38 64.20 8.88
N PRO A 144 -7.76 65.28 9.39
CA PRO A 144 -6.85 65.19 10.51
C PRO A 144 -7.65 65.01 11.81
N ILE A 145 -7.59 63.83 12.42
CA ILE A 145 -8.05 63.63 13.80
C ILE A 145 -6.83 63.74 14.73
N GLN A 146 -7.03 64.46 15.82
CA GLN A 146 -5.96 65.04 16.63
C GLN A 146 -5.23 64.01 17.50
N LYS A 147 -3.99 64.35 17.87
CA LYS A 147 -3.16 63.59 18.80
C LYS A 147 -3.80 63.59 20.19
N LYS A 148 -3.97 62.42 20.81
CA LYS A 148 -3.92 62.26 22.27
C LYS A 148 -2.93 61.17 22.62
N ALA A 149 -2.04 61.45 23.57
CA ALA A 149 -0.93 60.60 23.93
C ALA A 149 -1.24 59.79 25.19
N VAL A 150 -1.04 58.47 25.16
CA VAL A 150 -0.97 57.63 26.38
C VAL A 150 0.17 56.61 26.28
N LYS A 151 1.19 56.87 27.09
CA LYS A 151 2.17 56.01 27.82
C LYS A 151 2.52 54.57 27.34
N LYS A 152 3.85 54.33 27.35
CA LYS A 152 4.59 53.04 27.36
C LYS A 152 4.19 52.15 28.58
N PRO A 153 4.48 50.83 28.64
CA PRO A 153 5.84 50.23 28.73
C PRO A 153 6.16 49.25 27.56
N ALA A 154 7.40 49.01 27.08
CA ALA A 154 8.59 48.41 27.73
C ALA A 154 8.36 46.90 28.10
N THR A 155 9.17 45.89 27.75
CA THR A 155 10.48 45.75 27.04
C THR A 155 10.43 44.48 26.14
N LYS A 156 11.47 43.90 25.49
CA LYS A 156 12.95 44.03 25.53
C LYS A 156 13.59 43.66 24.16
N LYS A 157 14.92 43.72 24.09
CA LYS A 157 15.87 43.27 23.03
C LYS A 157 16.04 41.73 23.10
N VAL A 158 16.62 40.94 22.17
CA VAL A 158 17.89 40.95 21.39
C VAL A 158 17.68 39.96 20.20
N GLY A 159 18.40 39.87 19.07
CA GLY A 159 19.59 40.55 18.49
C GLY A 159 20.39 39.59 17.57
N HIS A 160 21.41 40.09 16.84
CA HIS A 160 22.27 39.41 15.82
C HIS A 160 21.52 38.87 14.55
N ALA A 161 21.81 39.23 13.29
CA ALA A 161 22.93 39.85 12.55
C ALA A 161 23.94 38.87 11.88
N LEU A 162 24.35 39.23 10.65
CA LEU A 162 25.42 38.67 9.80
C LEU A 162 25.12 37.29 9.14
N SER A 163 25.64 36.95 7.94
CA SER A 163 26.09 37.79 6.81
C SER A 163 26.25 36.96 5.52
N VAL A 164 26.07 37.65 4.39
CA VAL A 164 26.54 37.39 3.01
C VAL A 164 27.75 36.44 2.84
N THR A 165 27.69 35.52 1.87
CA THR A 165 28.66 35.43 0.74
C THR A 165 28.22 34.46 -0.37
N LYS A 166 28.58 34.82 -1.62
CA LYS A 166 28.55 33.97 -2.82
C LYS A 166 29.99 33.83 -3.31
N THR A 167 30.33 32.72 -3.98
CA THR A 167 31.42 32.68 -4.97
C THR A 167 31.23 31.55 -5.97
N ASP A 168 31.88 31.68 -7.12
CA ASP A 168 31.68 30.92 -8.37
C ASP A 168 32.89 30.02 -8.72
N LYS A 169 32.62 28.95 -9.48
CA LYS A 169 33.46 28.40 -10.59
C LYS A 169 34.94 27.96 -10.39
N ALA A 170 35.20 26.65 -10.62
CA ALA A 170 35.87 26.08 -11.82
C ALA A 170 37.06 25.09 -11.67
N LYS A 171 36.96 24.01 -12.48
CA LYS A 171 37.99 23.26 -13.27
C LYS A 171 39.08 22.33 -12.63
N LYS A 172 38.91 21.04 -12.97
CA LYS A 172 39.88 20.05 -13.55
C LYS A 172 41.10 19.52 -12.77
N SER A 173 41.02 18.22 -12.41
CA SER A 173 41.89 17.08 -12.82
C SER A 173 41.29 15.79 -12.21
N ARG A 174 40.97 14.69 -12.90
CA ARG A 174 41.73 13.67 -13.66
C ARG A 174 42.69 12.80 -12.83
N LEU A 175 42.18 11.74 -12.20
CA LEU A 175 42.53 10.33 -12.55
C LEU A 175 41.57 9.30 -11.89
N GLN A 176 41.81 8.01 -12.12
CA GLN A 176 40.80 6.93 -12.10
C GLN A 176 40.85 6.05 -10.83
N THR A 177 39.71 5.52 -10.38
CA THR A 177 39.55 4.11 -9.93
C THR A 177 38.07 3.68 -9.95
N ARG A 178 37.81 2.37 -9.95
CA ARG A 178 36.51 1.71 -10.25
C ARG A 178 35.61 1.47 -9.01
N PRO A 179 34.33 1.04 -9.17
CA PRO A 179 33.28 1.29 -8.18
C PRO A 179 32.68 0.06 -7.48
N THR A 180 32.12 0.26 -6.28
CA THR A 180 30.99 -0.52 -5.74
C THR A 180 30.01 0.34 -4.93
N LYS A 181 28.70 0.25 -5.23
CA LYS A 181 27.63 1.00 -4.55
C LYS A 181 27.14 0.28 -3.28
N LYS A 182 26.95 1.02 -2.16
CA LYS A 182 25.82 0.89 -1.22
C LYS A 182 25.87 1.96 -0.10
N VAL A 183 24.81 2.00 0.71
CA VAL A 183 24.52 2.98 1.79
C VAL A 183 24.17 4.38 1.25
N GLY A 184 23.15 5.08 1.73
CA GLY A 184 22.07 4.69 2.65
C GLY A 184 21.19 5.89 2.97
N HIS A 185 19.86 5.78 2.81
CA HIS A 185 18.96 6.87 3.18
C HIS A 185 18.60 6.78 4.67
N ALA A 186 19.27 7.61 5.47
CA ALA A 186 18.81 7.92 6.82
C ALA A 186 17.72 9.01 6.73
N LEU A 187 16.52 8.72 7.25
CA LEU A 187 15.57 9.73 7.68
C LEU A 187 15.03 9.33 9.05
N SER A 188 15.38 10.14 10.04
CA SER A 188 15.10 9.93 11.46
C SER A 188 13.65 10.26 11.81
N VAL A 189 13.06 9.42 12.67
CA VAL A 189 11.74 9.63 13.25
C VAL A 189 11.88 10.19 14.67
N THR A 190 11.41 11.43 14.88
CA THR A 190 10.83 11.91 16.15
C THR A 190 9.73 12.93 15.75
N LYS A 191 8.70 13.29 16.53
CA LYS A 191 8.45 13.17 17.98
C LYS A 191 6.93 13.34 18.19
N LYS A 192 6.26 12.49 18.97
CA LYS A 192 4.93 12.84 19.53
C LYS A 192 4.85 12.51 21.02
N ARG A 193 4.71 13.58 21.82
CA ARG A 193 4.11 13.57 23.16
C ARG A 193 2.67 13.02 23.04
N GLY A 194 2.07 12.34 24.00
CA GLY A 194 2.38 12.28 25.44
C GLY A 194 1.29 13.03 26.21
N LEU A 195 0.28 12.30 26.68
CA LEU A 195 -0.78 12.75 27.61
C LEU A 195 -1.16 11.58 28.54
N PRO A 196 -1.64 11.86 29.77
CA PRO A 196 -1.60 10.90 30.87
C PRO A 196 -2.85 10.02 30.98
N ILE A 197 -2.69 8.81 31.51
CA ILE A 197 -3.80 8.00 32.03
C ILE A 197 -3.81 8.07 33.56
N ARG A 198 -5.02 8.22 34.07
CA ARG A 198 -5.42 8.57 35.43
C ARG A 198 -5.28 7.37 36.38
N ALA A 199 -4.72 7.58 37.56
CA ALA A 199 -4.65 6.55 38.59
C ALA A 199 -6.02 6.34 39.25
N THR A 200 -6.39 5.07 39.47
CA THR A 200 -7.38 4.65 40.45
C THR A 200 -6.70 3.72 41.44
N LYS A 201 -6.63 4.15 42.70
CA LYS A 201 -6.22 3.30 43.82
C LYS A 201 -7.43 2.47 44.23
N ASP A 202 -7.19 1.19 44.51
CA ASP A 202 -7.93 0.27 45.37
C ASP A 202 -7.38 -1.14 45.04
N SER A 203 -7.07 -2.05 45.96
CA SER A 203 -7.43 -2.12 47.39
C SER A 203 -6.50 -3.07 48.17
N VAL A 204 -6.74 -3.16 49.49
CA VAL A 204 -6.29 -4.21 50.44
C VAL A 204 -4.79 -4.43 50.65
N LYS A 205 -4.30 -3.89 51.78
CA LYS A 205 -3.14 -4.43 52.49
C LYS A 205 -3.55 -5.69 53.27
N LYS A 206 -2.81 -6.79 53.16
CA LYS A 206 -2.64 -7.73 54.28
C LYS A 206 -1.20 -8.23 54.32
N LYS A 207 -0.43 -7.69 55.26
CA LYS A 207 0.95 -8.08 55.56
C LYS A 207 0.92 -8.99 56.78
N VAL A 208 1.25 -10.27 56.60
CA VAL A 208 1.84 -11.10 57.66
C VAL A 208 3.01 -11.83 57.02
N GLU A 209 4.07 -11.98 57.80
CA GLU A 209 5.45 -12.13 57.37
C GLU A 209 6.03 -13.33 58.13
N VAL A 210 6.33 -14.42 57.43
CA VAL A 210 7.22 -15.47 57.94
C VAL A 210 8.15 -15.88 56.82
N GLN A 211 9.43 -15.59 57.02
CA GLN A 211 10.52 -16.03 56.17
C GLN A 211 10.83 -17.49 56.51
N LYS A 212 10.98 -18.37 55.51
CA LYS A 212 11.90 -19.49 55.64
C LYS A 212 12.54 -19.81 54.31
N GLN A 213 13.87 -19.75 54.29
CA GLN A 213 14.71 -20.10 53.17
C GLN A 213 14.61 -21.60 52.89
N VAL A 214 14.37 -21.98 51.63
CA VAL A 214 14.76 -23.28 51.09
C VAL A 214 15.39 -23.02 49.74
N GLU A 215 16.70 -22.88 49.77
CA GLU A 215 17.57 -22.82 48.59
C GLU A 215 17.69 -24.23 48.00
N VAL A 216 16.91 -24.53 46.96
CA VAL A 216 17.05 -25.78 46.21
C VAL A 216 17.29 -25.47 44.74
N ARG A 217 18.55 -25.68 44.37
CA ARG A 217 19.06 -26.07 43.04
C ARG A 217 18.33 -25.45 41.85
N GLN A 218 18.89 -24.35 41.37
CA GLN A 218 18.81 -24.00 39.95
C GLN A 218 19.50 -25.11 39.15
N GLU A 219 18.73 -26.11 38.72
CA GLU A 219 19.21 -27.03 37.70
C GLU A 219 19.43 -26.24 36.40
N ALA A 220 20.70 -26.07 36.07
CA ALA A 220 21.11 -25.43 34.83
C ALA A 220 20.61 -26.27 33.65
N VAL A 221 19.45 -25.88 33.10
CA VAL A 221 18.97 -26.37 31.81
C VAL A 221 20.03 -26.00 30.78
N LYS A 222 20.89 -26.97 30.47
CA LYS A 222 21.92 -26.86 29.44
C LYS A 222 21.22 -26.46 28.16
N VAL A 223 21.42 -25.20 27.75
CA VAL A 223 21.03 -24.73 26.42
C VAL A 223 21.90 -25.48 25.43
N VAL A 224 21.40 -26.62 24.95
CA VAL A 224 21.98 -27.36 23.84
C VAL A 224 21.89 -26.44 22.62
N LYS A 225 22.99 -25.72 22.36
CA LYS A 225 23.21 -25.08 21.08
C LYS A 225 23.27 -26.19 20.03
N ASN A 226 22.15 -26.42 19.35
CA ASN A 226 22.12 -27.28 18.19
C ASN A 226 22.90 -26.62 17.06
N GLU A 227 24.20 -26.87 17.02
CA GLU A 227 25.13 -26.53 15.95
C GLU A 227 24.87 -27.42 14.72
N ALA A 228 23.67 -27.26 14.15
CA ALA A 228 23.22 -27.93 12.94
C ALA A 228 22.29 -27.01 12.13
N VAL A 229 22.62 -25.72 12.04
CA VAL A 229 22.00 -24.83 11.04
C VAL A 229 22.63 -25.19 9.69
N ALA A 230 22.13 -26.28 9.11
CA ALA A 230 22.39 -26.67 7.73
C ALA A 230 22.18 -25.48 6.79
N SER A 231 22.80 -25.51 5.62
CA SER A 231 22.80 -24.43 4.63
C SER A 231 21.42 -24.23 3.96
N VAL A 232 20.43 -23.79 4.74
CA VAL A 232 19.06 -23.52 4.31
C VAL A 232 19.07 -22.56 3.13
N SER A 233 18.39 -22.95 2.06
CA SER A 233 18.40 -22.21 0.80
C SER A 233 17.84 -20.80 0.97
N LYS A 234 18.31 -19.85 0.15
CA LYS A 234 17.81 -18.46 0.19
C LYS A 234 16.30 -18.40 -0.05
N GLU A 235 15.75 -19.33 -0.83
CA GLU A 235 14.32 -19.43 -1.09
C GLU A 235 13.52 -19.90 0.12
N GLU A 236 14.00 -20.92 0.84
CA GLU A 236 13.35 -21.39 2.08
C GLU A 236 13.31 -20.30 3.14
N LYS A 237 14.36 -19.49 3.28
CA LYS A 237 14.35 -18.33 4.20
C LYS A 237 13.27 -17.31 3.81
N ILE A 238 13.17 -16.96 2.52
CA ILE A 238 12.12 -16.03 2.04
C ILE A 238 10.71 -16.62 2.24
N LYS A 239 10.53 -17.93 2.08
CA LYS A 239 9.26 -18.63 2.36
C LYS A 239 8.96 -18.63 3.87
N ALA A 240 9.93 -18.97 4.70
CA ALA A 240 9.83 -18.98 6.16
C ALA A 240 9.42 -17.60 6.72
N GLY A 241 10.16 -16.55 6.38
CA GLY A 241 9.84 -15.18 6.81
C GLY A 241 8.43 -14.71 6.41
N ARG A 242 7.93 -15.12 5.23
CA ARG A 242 6.53 -14.82 4.83
C ARG A 242 5.50 -15.55 5.69
N VAL A 243 5.70 -16.85 5.95
CA VAL A 243 4.79 -17.66 6.78
C VAL A 243 4.79 -17.14 8.22
N ILE A 244 5.97 -16.89 8.80
CA ILE A 244 6.08 -16.36 10.16
C ILE A 244 5.43 -14.98 10.28
N HIS A 245 5.61 -14.09 9.31
CA HIS A 245 4.92 -12.79 9.32
C HIS A 245 3.39 -12.91 9.26
N GLN A 246 2.86 -13.92 8.57
CA GLN A 246 1.42 -14.19 8.55
C GLN A 246 0.92 -14.79 9.87
N VAL A 247 1.69 -15.69 10.50
CA VAL A 247 1.41 -16.22 11.85
C VAL A 247 1.39 -15.08 12.87
N GLU A 248 2.38 -14.17 12.86
CA GLU A 248 2.41 -12.98 13.73
C GLU A 248 1.19 -12.07 13.55
N ARG A 249 0.64 -12.02 12.33
CA ARG A 249 -0.53 -11.21 11.97
C ARG A 249 -1.86 -11.92 12.27
N SER A 250 -1.87 -13.21 12.57
CA SER A 250 -3.06 -13.96 12.96
C SER A 250 -3.63 -13.46 14.30
N ASP A 251 -4.95 -13.60 14.49
CA ASP A 251 -5.58 -13.22 15.74
C ASP A 251 -5.30 -14.23 16.87
N ALA A 252 -5.12 -15.51 16.54
CA ALA A 252 -4.62 -16.54 17.46
C ALA A 252 -3.31 -16.11 18.17
N PHE A 253 -2.29 -15.67 17.41
CA PHE A 253 -1.03 -15.22 18.00
C PHE A 253 -1.17 -13.92 18.82
N LYS A 254 -2.02 -12.97 18.37
CA LYS A 254 -2.28 -11.73 19.12
C LYS A 254 -2.98 -12.01 20.46
N LEU A 255 -3.90 -12.98 20.49
CA LEU A 255 -4.58 -13.41 21.72
C LEU A 255 -3.60 -14.11 22.66
N TYR A 256 -2.76 -15.01 22.14
CA TYR A 256 -1.68 -15.63 22.90
C TYR A 256 -0.70 -14.60 23.48
N LYS A 257 -0.27 -13.62 22.69
CA LYS A 257 0.65 -12.57 23.16
C LYS A 257 0.08 -11.68 24.26
N LYS A 258 -1.25 -11.60 24.40
CA LYS A 258 -1.94 -10.87 25.48
C LYS A 258 -2.16 -11.73 26.73
N ASN A 259 -2.61 -12.96 26.55
CA ASN A 259 -3.16 -13.80 27.63
C ASN A 259 -2.24 -15.00 27.99
N GLY A 260 -1.13 -15.18 27.28
CA GLY A 260 -0.22 -16.32 27.42
C GLY A 260 -0.94 -17.66 27.28
N LYS A 261 -0.61 -18.60 28.17
CA LYS A 261 -1.23 -19.93 28.23
C LYS A 261 -2.74 -19.92 28.54
N GLN A 262 -3.31 -18.79 28.98
CA GLN A 262 -4.75 -18.64 29.24
C GLN A 262 -5.53 -18.09 28.04
N ALA A 263 -4.88 -17.97 26.87
CA ALA A 263 -5.55 -17.52 25.65
C ALA A 263 -6.63 -18.51 25.18
N LYS A 264 -7.88 -18.05 25.18
CA LYS A 264 -9.00 -18.74 24.53
C LYS A 264 -8.91 -18.49 23.01
N ILE A 265 -8.28 -19.41 22.29
CA ILE A 265 -8.16 -19.40 20.82
C ILE A 265 -9.26 -20.30 20.26
N SER A 266 -9.98 -19.85 19.23
CA SER A 266 -10.98 -20.70 18.57
C SER A 266 -10.32 -21.68 17.58
N GLU A 267 -10.99 -22.80 17.30
CA GLU A 267 -10.54 -23.72 16.24
C GLU A 267 -10.44 -23.01 14.88
N PHE A 268 -11.38 -22.11 14.59
CA PHE A 268 -11.37 -21.32 13.36
C PHE A 268 -10.11 -20.46 13.24
N ASP A 269 -9.73 -19.74 14.29
CA ASP A 269 -8.52 -18.91 14.31
C ASP A 269 -7.25 -19.75 14.12
N PHE A 270 -7.21 -20.94 14.74
CA PHE A 270 -6.11 -21.88 14.62
C PHE A 270 -5.97 -22.45 13.20
N ARG A 271 -7.08 -22.89 12.57
CA ARG A 271 -7.08 -23.37 11.18
C ARG A 271 -6.72 -22.27 10.20
N ASN A 272 -7.30 -21.08 10.36
CA ASN A 272 -7.00 -19.91 9.52
C ASN A 272 -5.52 -19.50 9.60
N MET A 273 -4.93 -19.53 10.81
CA MET A 273 -3.48 -19.33 11.01
C MET A 273 -2.64 -20.37 10.25
N LEU A 274 -3.06 -21.64 10.21
CA LEU A 274 -2.38 -22.72 9.46
C LEU A 274 -2.68 -22.75 7.96
N PHE A 275 -3.41 -21.75 7.43
CA PHE A 275 -3.93 -21.69 6.06
C PHE A 275 -4.77 -22.92 5.66
N ALA A 276 -5.50 -23.46 6.64
CA ALA A 276 -6.36 -24.63 6.49
C ALA A 276 -7.84 -24.24 6.53
N THR A 277 -8.68 -25.06 5.88
CA THR A 277 -10.14 -24.97 5.93
C THR A 277 -10.72 -25.80 7.09
N MET A 278 -12.01 -25.66 7.38
CA MET A 278 -12.72 -26.53 8.33
C MET A 278 -12.67 -28.01 7.90
N GLU A 279 -12.75 -28.27 6.59
CA GLU A 279 -12.66 -29.62 6.00
C GLU A 279 -11.25 -30.22 6.00
N SER A 280 -10.22 -29.46 6.41
CA SER A 280 -8.84 -29.96 6.42
C SER A 280 -8.64 -31.03 7.49
N SER A 281 -8.06 -32.17 7.12
CA SER A 281 -7.82 -33.31 8.01
C SER A 281 -6.82 -33.01 9.12
N SER A 282 -6.94 -33.71 10.25
CA SER A 282 -6.03 -33.59 11.40
C SER A 282 -4.56 -33.83 11.03
N GLU A 283 -4.31 -34.75 10.10
CA GLU A 283 -2.98 -35.02 9.54
C GLU A 283 -2.41 -33.83 8.76
N THR A 284 -3.25 -33.10 8.01
CA THR A 284 -2.83 -31.86 7.32
C THR A 284 -2.48 -30.76 8.32
N LEU A 285 -3.29 -30.59 9.37
CA LEU A 285 -3.02 -29.61 10.44
C LEU A 285 -1.71 -29.92 11.16
N SER A 286 -1.48 -31.18 11.53
CA SER A 286 -0.23 -31.62 12.19
C SER A 286 1.00 -31.37 11.32
N ARG A 287 0.96 -31.74 10.03
CA ARG A 287 2.03 -31.43 9.06
C ARG A 287 2.30 -29.93 8.97
N ASN A 288 1.27 -29.08 8.94
CA ASN A 288 1.43 -27.63 8.88
C ASN A 288 2.06 -27.07 10.17
N VAL A 289 1.66 -27.55 11.36
CA VAL A 289 2.28 -27.15 12.64
C VAL A 289 3.78 -27.48 12.66
N VAL A 290 4.16 -28.71 12.28
CA VAL A 290 5.57 -29.14 12.22
C VAL A 290 6.36 -28.29 11.22
N LEU A 291 5.80 -28.01 10.04
CA LEU A 291 6.41 -27.16 9.02
C LEU A 291 6.62 -25.73 9.54
N PHE A 292 5.65 -25.17 10.27
CA PHE A 292 5.74 -23.81 10.80
C PHE A 292 6.77 -23.71 11.92
N LYS A 293 6.91 -24.74 12.76
CA LYS A 293 8.02 -24.83 13.74
C LYS A 293 9.38 -24.86 13.04
N LYS A 294 9.54 -25.61 11.94
CA LYS A 294 10.76 -25.58 11.12
C LYS A 294 11.06 -24.17 10.60
N TYR A 295 10.06 -23.46 10.07
CA TYR A 295 10.22 -22.07 9.61
C TYR A 295 10.53 -21.09 10.74
N ALA A 296 9.94 -21.26 11.92
CA ALA A 296 10.22 -20.41 13.09
C ALA A 296 11.67 -20.59 13.58
N ASN A 297 12.19 -21.82 13.55
CA ASN A 297 13.60 -22.11 13.83
C ASN A 297 14.56 -21.49 12.79
N ILE A 298 14.19 -21.48 11.51
CA ILE A 298 14.99 -20.87 10.42
C ILE A 298 15.11 -19.34 10.60
N GLU A 299 14.03 -18.69 11.05
CA GLU A 299 13.98 -17.25 11.34
C GLU A 299 14.40 -16.90 12.79
N SER A 300 14.85 -17.89 13.58
CA SER A 300 15.23 -17.74 15.00
C SER A 300 14.14 -17.13 15.90
N ARG A 301 12.86 -17.36 15.58
CA ARG A 301 11.69 -16.83 16.30
C ARG A 301 11.16 -17.80 17.36
N ASN A 302 11.91 -17.88 18.45
CA ASN A 302 11.59 -18.72 19.62
C ASN A 302 10.21 -18.43 20.22
N ASP A 303 9.72 -17.18 20.15
CA ASP A 303 8.39 -16.80 20.63
C ASP A 303 7.26 -17.46 19.83
N VAL A 304 7.45 -17.63 18.52
CA VAL A 304 6.51 -18.36 17.66
C VAL A 304 6.61 -19.86 17.87
N VAL A 305 7.82 -20.41 18.15
CA VAL A 305 7.99 -21.84 18.50
C VAL A 305 7.23 -22.18 19.79
N VAL A 306 7.38 -21.37 20.85
CA VAL A 306 6.69 -21.57 22.13
C VAL A 306 5.17 -21.49 21.97
N PHE A 307 4.68 -20.55 21.15
CA PHE A 307 3.26 -20.46 20.79
C PHE A 307 2.76 -21.69 20.01
N LEU A 308 3.50 -22.18 19.01
CA LEU A 308 3.10 -23.36 18.23
C LEU A 308 3.11 -24.64 19.08
N ASN A 309 4.00 -24.75 20.07
CA ASN A 309 3.97 -25.83 21.07
C ASN A 309 2.69 -25.72 21.94
N PHE A 310 2.34 -24.53 22.42
CA PHE A 310 1.08 -24.31 23.16
C PHE A 310 -0.16 -24.67 22.32
N CYS A 311 -0.19 -24.31 21.03
CA CYS A 311 -1.29 -24.70 20.15
C CYS A 311 -1.37 -26.22 19.94
N GLU A 312 -0.24 -26.92 19.86
CA GLU A 312 -0.22 -28.39 19.74
C GLU A 312 -0.78 -29.07 21.00
N GLU A 313 -0.45 -28.57 22.20
CA GLU A 313 -1.03 -29.03 23.47
C GLU A 313 -2.53 -28.74 23.54
N PHE A 314 -2.94 -27.49 23.26
CA PHE A 314 -4.33 -27.03 23.38
C PHE A 314 -5.27 -27.71 22.37
N PHE A 315 -4.81 -27.89 21.13
CA PHE A 315 -5.56 -28.55 20.05
C PHE A 315 -5.17 -30.03 19.86
N ALA A 316 -4.56 -30.67 20.87
CA ALA A 316 -4.12 -32.07 20.79
C ALA A 316 -5.25 -33.05 20.40
N LYS A 317 -6.51 -32.77 20.78
CA LYS A 317 -7.68 -33.55 20.37
C LYS A 317 -7.95 -33.46 18.86
N LEU A 318 -7.68 -32.30 18.25
CA LEU A 318 -7.91 -32.02 16.83
C LEU A 318 -6.75 -32.49 15.95
N LEU A 319 -5.53 -32.55 16.49
CA LEU A 319 -4.33 -32.98 15.78
C LEU A 319 -4.11 -34.50 15.79
N LYS A 320 -4.72 -35.21 16.75
CA LYS A 320 -4.71 -36.68 16.77
C LYS A 320 -5.52 -37.22 15.59
N LYS A 321 -5.00 -38.28 14.97
CA LYS A 321 -5.74 -39.06 13.97
C LYS A 321 -6.84 -39.83 14.70
N THR A 322 -8.10 -39.47 14.44
CA THR A 322 -9.24 -40.33 14.75
C THR A 322 -8.98 -41.65 14.03
N LYS A 323 -8.84 -42.73 14.81
CA LYS A 323 -8.66 -44.08 14.27
C LYS A 323 -10.00 -44.64 13.81
#